data_AF-A0A3A4K4D1-F1
#
_entry.id   AF-A0A3A4K4D1-F1
#
_cell.length_a   1.000
_cell.length_b   1.000
_cell.length_c   1.000
_cell.angle_alpha   90.00
_cell.angle_beta   90.00
_cell.angle_gamma   90.00
#
_symmetry.space_group_name_H-M   'P 1'
#
loop_
_entity.id
_entity.type
_entity.pdbx_description
1 polymer ?
#
loop_
_entity_poly.entity_id
_entity_poly.type
_entity_poly.pdbx_seq_one_letter_code
_entity_poly.pdbx_strand_id
1 'polypeptide(L)'
;MAPIPDPLPHPPNDAGQGAWGSQPIYSRGDDILFAEVAAKMVVAADAKGLTHAARHLRHYLDNTGTTLDPHVDELLRDVPSADSAANALAATEIRRIAGEAAATDNYENPVQFQSPWLPGGFYISPALSQDWYYAMGAIELSTTGVVTVHKPADGADPRITAEYKVHVHDRYNWDGSKSTEIAGITVTDRRMGALHTAGLAREFDMDGSSGVRRYEGAVPSAGPINLPGAQDSRDGDRSDPTR
;
A
#
# COMPACT_ATOMS: atom_id res chain seq x y z
N MET A 1 -8.03 -16.31 20.45
CA MET A 1 -7.95 -14.87 20.13
C MET A 1 -9.07 -14.54 19.17
N ALA A 2 -9.71 -13.37 19.32
CA ALA A 2 -10.67 -12.91 18.32
C ALA A 2 -9.93 -12.71 16.98
N PRO A 3 -10.56 -13.00 15.82
CA PRO A 3 -9.92 -12.76 14.53
C PRO A 3 -9.72 -11.27 14.30
N ILE A 4 -8.67 -10.89 13.58
CA ILE A 4 -8.49 -9.51 13.08
C ILE A 4 -9.56 -9.28 11.98
N PRO A 5 -10.37 -8.22 12.06
CA PRO A 5 -11.37 -7.94 11.03
C PRO A 5 -10.71 -7.48 9.73
N ASP A 6 -11.42 -7.62 8.61
CA ASP A 6 -11.03 -7.00 7.33
C ASP A 6 -11.11 -5.46 7.43
N PRO A 7 -10.39 -4.71 6.58
CA PRO A 7 -10.50 -3.25 6.58
C PRO A 7 -11.90 -2.78 6.15
N LEU A 8 -12.22 -1.53 6.47
CA LEU A 8 -13.37 -0.86 5.85
C LEU A 8 -13.17 -0.81 4.32
N PRO A 9 -14.25 -0.73 3.52
CA PRO A 9 -14.11 -0.50 2.08
C PRO A 9 -13.21 0.70 1.78
N HIS A 10 -12.28 0.54 0.83
CA HIS A 10 -11.39 1.62 0.42
C HIS A 10 -12.18 2.76 -0.25
N PRO A 11 -11.63 3.99 -0.26
CA PRO A 11 -12.21 5.09 -1.03
C PRO A 11 -12.44 4.69 -2.50
N PRO A 12 -13.48 5.24 -3.16
CA PRO A 12 -13.73 4.94 -4.56
C PRO A 12 -12.58 5.42 -5.42
N ASN A 13 -12.20 4.59 -6.39
CA ASN A 13 -11.19 4.95 -7.38
C ASN A 13 -11.71 6.04 -8.32
N ASP A 14 -10.80 6.84 -8.88
CA ASP A 14 -11.13 7.72 -9.99
C ASP A 14 -11.53 6.91 -11.25
N ALA A 15 -12.00 7.61 -12.27
CA ALA A 15 -12.51 7.00 -13.49
C ALA A 15 -11.43 6.41 -14.41
N GLY A 16 -10.15 6.61 -14.11
CA GLY A 16 -9.03 6.27 -14.99
C GLY A 16 -9.12 6.97 -16.35
N GLN A 17 -8.45 6.40 -17.35
CA GLN A 17 -8.48 6.96 -18.72
C GLN A 17 -9.79 6.65 -19.49
N GLY A 18 -10.74 5.95 -18.87
CA GLY A 18 -12.01 5.52 -19.47
C GLY A 18 -12.10 4.01 -19.69
N ALA A 19 -13.08 3.55 -20.47
CA ALA A 19 -13.30 2.12 -20.65
C ALA A 19 -12.20 1.45 -21.48
N TRP A 20 -11.76 0.27 -21.03
CA TRP A 20 -10.77 -0.56 -21.72
C TRP A 20 -11.22 -0.92 -23.14
N GLY A 21 -10.31 -0.77 -24.12
CA GLY A 21 -10.58 -1.12 -25.52
C GLY A 21 -11.63 -0.25 -26.22
N SER A 22 -12.05 0.86 -25.63
CA SER A 22 -13.08 1.77 -26.18
C SER A 22 -12.66 2.56 -27.42
N GLN A 23 -11.35 2.67 -27.69
CA GLN A 23 -10.83 3.41 -28.83
C GLN A 23 -11.09 2.66 -30.16
N PRO A 24 -11.55 3.34 -31.22
CA PRO A 24 -11.72 2.73 -32.53
C PRO A 24 -10.42 2.14 -33.08
N ILE A 25 -10.50 0.99 -33.75
CA ILE A 25 -9.32 0.25 -34.22
C ILE A 25 -8.42 1.06 -35.18
N TYR A 26 -9.01 1.96 -35.98
CA TYR A 26 -8.28 2.79 -36.93
C TYR A 26 -7.40 3.86 -36.28
N SER A 27 -7.58 4.14 -34.99
CA SER A 27 -6.77 5.12 -34.24
C SER A 27 -5.61 4.47 -33.47
N ARG A 28 -5.44 3.14 -33.50
CA ARG A 28 -4.53 2.40 -32.59
C ARG A 28 -3.10 2.25 -33.10
N GLY A 29 -2.78 2.70 -34.32
CA GLY A 29 -1.47 2.46 -34.95
C GLY A 29 -0.30 2.99 -34.11
N ASP A 30 -0.40 4.23 -33.64
CA ASP A 30 0.62 4.85 -32.79
C ASP A 30 0.73 4.20 -31.40
N ASP A 31 -0.38 3.66 -30.88
CA ASP A 31 -0.43 2.97 -29.59
C ASP A 31 0.28 1.62 -29.63
N ILE A 32 0.14 0.88 -30.75
CA ILE A 32 0.87 -0.39 -30.95
C ILE A 32 2.38 -0.14 -30.94
N LEU A 33 2.84 0.88 -31.67
CA LEU A 33 4.26 1.24 -31.68
C LEU A 33 4.72 1.69 -30.29
N PHE A 34 3.88 2.42 -29.56
CA PHE A 34 4.22 2.87 -28.21
C PHE A 34 4.22 1.72 -27.19
N ALA A 35 3.39 0.69 -27.36
CA ALA A 35 3.42 -0.51 -26.51
C ALA A 35 4.80 -1.20 -26.55
N GLU A 36 5.47 -1.22 -27.70
CA GLU A 36 6.85 -1.72 -27.81
C GLU A 36 7.85 -0.86 -27.04
N VAL A 37 7.66 0.46 -27.05
CA VAL A 37 8.46 1.38 -26.23
C VAL A 37 8.23 1.09 -24.75
N ALA A 38 6.98 0.92 -24.33
CA ALA A 38 6.63 0.61 -22.94
C ALA A 38 7.21 -0.72 -22.46
N ALA A 39 7.22 -1.75 -23.31
CA ALA A 39 7.88 -3.02 -23.01
C ALA A 39 9.40 -2.85 -22.78
N LYS A 40 10.07 -1.98 -23.54
CA LYS A 40 11.50 -1.66 -23.31
C LYS A 40 11.71 -0.87 -22.02
N MET A 41 10.74 -0.05 -21.59
CA MET A 41 10.82 0.66 -20.31
C MET A 41 10.83 -0.29 -19.12
N VAL A 42 10.08 -1.40 -19.18
CA VAL A 42 10.12 -2.46 -18.15
C VAL A 42 11.55 -2.98 -17.96
N VAL A 43 12.23 -3.33 -19.06
CA VAL A 43 13.61 -3.83 -19.02
C VAL A 43 14.58 -2.77 -18.50
N ALA A 44 14.40 -1.52 -18.92
CA ALA A 44 15.25 -0.41 -18.48
C ALA A 44 15.08 -0.08 -16.99
N ALA A 45 13.84 -0.17 -16.46
CA ALA A 45 13.54 0.03 -15.05
C ALA A 45 14.18 -1.10 -14.21
N ASP A 46 13.99 -2.35 -14.63
CA ASP A 46 14.58 -3.52 -13.97
C ASP A 46 16.12 -3.43 -13.93
N ALA A 47 16.75 -3.06 -15.04
CA ALA A 47 18.20 -2.87 -15.13
C ALA A 47 18.74 -1.72 -14.24
N LYS A 48 17.88 -0.79 -13.83
CA LYS A 48 18.20 0.30 -12.89
C LYS A 48 17.90 -0.06 -11.44
N GLY A 49 17.42 -1.27 -11.16
CA GLY A 49 17.00 -1.69 -9.82
C GLY A 49 15.64 -1.12 -9.40
N LEU A 50 14.84 -0.60 -10.34
CA LEU A 50 13.46 -0.17 -10.10
C LEU A 50 12.52 -1.37 -10.30
N THR A 51 12.70 -2.38 -9.47
CA THR A 51 12.09 -3.70 -9.61
C THR A 51 10.58 -3.66 -9.41
N HIS A 52 10.08 -2.86 -8.46
CA HIS A 52 8.66 -2.72 -8.22
C HIS A 52 7.98 -1.97 -9.36
N ALA A 53 8.56 -0.85 -9.81
CA ALA A 53 8.07 -0.09 -10.96
C ALA A 53 8.03 -0.97 -12.23
N ALA A 54 9.08 -1.75 -12.48
CA ALA A 54 9.15 -2.68 -13.60
C ALA A 54 8.05 -3.77 -13.51
N ARG A 55 7.82 -4.33 -12.31
CA ARG A 55 6.76 -5.32 -12.06
C ARG A 55 5.36 -4.75 -12.34
N HIS A 56 5.07 -3.54 -11.86
CA HIS A 56 3.76 -2.90 -12.01
C HIS A 56 3.50 -2.53 -13.47
N LEU A 57 4.50 -1.95 -14.14
CA LEU A 57 4.41 -1.64 -15.57
C LEU A 57 4.26 -2.91 -16.42
N ARG A 58 4.97 -3.99 -16.08
CA ARG A 58 4.79 -5.28 -16.76
C ARG A 58 3.36 -5.80 -16.61
N HIS A 59 2.82 -5.79 -15.40
CA HIS A 59 1.45 -6.23 -15.12
C HIS A 59 0.40 -5.40 -15.89
N TYR A 60 0.60 -4.08 -15.98
CA TYR A 60 -0.20 -3.20 -16.81
C TYR A 60 -0.21 -3.66 -18.28
N LEU A 61 0.97 -3.94 -18.83
CA LEU A 61 1.16 -4.36 -20.23
C LEU A 61 0.73 -5.81 -20.50
N ASP A 62 0.68 -6.67 -19.49
CA ASP A 62 0.09 -8.02 -19.58
C ASP A 62 -1.44 -7.97 -19.79
N ASN A 63 -2.04 -6.78 -19.63
CA ASN A 63 -3.39 -6.46 -20.11
C ASN A 63 -4.50 -7.29 -19.43
N THR A 64 -4.23 -7.88 -18.28
CA THR A 64 -5.19 -8.73 -17.56
C THR A 64 -6.20 -7.91 -16.77
N GLY A 65 -5.75 -6.78 -16.17
CA GLY A 65 -6.54 -5.97 -15.24
C GLY A 65 -6.82 -6.68 -13.91
N THR A 66 -6.10 -7.76 -13.61
CA THR A 66 -6.26 -8.49 -12.35
C THR A 66 -5.65 -7.70 -11.19
N THR A 67 -6.22 -7.83 -10.00
CA THR A 67 -5.68 -7.16 -8.80
C THR A 67 -4.24 -7.63 -8.53
N LEU A 68 -3.36 -6.68 -8.23
CA LEU A 68 -1.95 -6.95 -7.91
C LEU A 68 -1.70 -6.78 -6.41
N ASP A 69 -1.05 -7.75 -5.77
CA ASP A 69 -0.56 -7.59 -4.39
C ASP A 69 0.70 -6.71 -4.37
N PRO A 70 0.69 -5.54 -3.72
CA PRO A 70 1.85 -4.66 -3.66
C PRO A 70 2.98 -5.15 -2.75
N HIS A 71 2.83 -6.26 -2.02
CA HIS A 71 3.78 -6.73 -1.00
C HIS A 71 3.97 -5.71 0.13
N VAL A 72 2.92 -5.51 0.91
CA VAL A 72 2.81 -4.44 1.92
C VAL A 72 3.96 -4.41 2.93
N ASP A 73 4.45 -5.54 3.43
CA ASP A 73 5.58 -5.54 4.36
C ASP A 73 6.86 -5.00 3.71
N GLU A 74 7.08 -5.30 2.43
CA GLU A 74 8.22 -4.77 1.67
C GLU A 74 8.08 -3.26 1.44
N LEU A 75 6.91 -2.81 1.01
CA LEU A 75 6.61 -1.39 0.83
C LEU A 75 6.86 -0.60 2.12
N LEU A 76 6.32 -1.05 3.25
CA LEU A 76 6.43 -0.35 4.53
C LEU A 76 7.87 -0.37 5.07
N ARG A 77 8.63 -1.43 4.77
CA ARG A 77 10.07 -1.50 5.08
C ARG A 77 10.89 -0.51 4.26
N ASP A 78 10.59 -0.38 2.97
CA ASP A 78 11.31 0.51 2.05
C ASP A 78 10.86 1.98 2.15
N VAL A 79 9.65 2.23 2.66
CA VAL A 79 9.09 3.57 2.89
C VAL A 79 8.73 3.73 4.38
N PRO A 80 9.72 3.93 5.28
CA PRO A 80 9.48 3.99 6.73
C PRO A 80 8.51 5.09 7.19
N SER A 81 8.36 6.15 6.39
CA SER A 81 7.38 7.21 6.65
C SER A 81 5.94 6.75 6.41
N ALA A 82 5.70 5.85 5.46
CA ALA A 82 4.40 5.20 5.26
C ALA A 82 4.10 4.26 6.43
N ASP A 83 5.09 3.49 6.88
CA ASP A 83 4.98 2.64 8.06
C ASP A 83 4.65 3.45 9.33
N SER A 84 5.31 4.58 9.51
CA SER A 84 5.03 5.50 10.61
C SER A 84 3.60 6.07 10.54
N ALA A 85 3.10 6.40 9.34
CA ALA A 85 1.73 6.86 9.15
C ALA A 85 0.70 5.76 9.48
N ALA A 86 0.94 4.53 9.03
CA ALA A 86 0.10 3.38 9.36
C ALA A 86 0.10 3.09 10.87
N ASN A 87 1.26 3.12 11.52
CA ASN A 87 1.36 2.95 12.97
C ASN A 87 0.64 4.07 13.74
N ALA A 88 0.57 5.29 13.21
CA ALA A 88 -0.21 6.37 13.81
C ALA A 88 -1.72 6.10 13.78
N LEU A 89 -2.25 5.46 12.72
CA LEU A 89 -3.64 5.01 12.66
C LEU A 89 -3.93 3.97 13.74
N ALA A 90 -3.10 2.93 13.83
CA ALA A 90 -3.26 1.88 14.85
C ALA A 90 -3.14 2.44 16.27
N ALA A 91 -2.19 3.34 16.53
CA ALA A 91 -2.01 3.98 17.82
C ALA A 91 -3.23 4.84 18.23
N THR A 92 -3.92 5.45 17.26
CA THR A 92 -5.13 6.23 17.51
C THR A 92 -6.26 5.33 18.02
N GLU A 93 -6.50 4.20 17.35
CA GLU A 93 -7.50 3.22 17.78
C GLU A 93 -7.15 2.55 19.12
N ILE A 94 -5.88 2.20 19.33
CA ILE A 94 -5.39 1.66 20.60
C ILE A 94 -5.69 2.62 21.76
N ARG A 95 -5.40 3.92 21.60
CA ARG A 95 -5.69 4.92 22.65
C ARG A 95 -7.18 5.06 22.92
N ARG A 96 -8.01 5.06 21.85
CA ARG A 96 -9.47 5.10 21.98
C ARG A 96 -9.96 3.91 22.82
N ILE A 97 -9.51 2.70 22.49
CA ILE A 97 -9.88 1.46 23.20
C ILE A 97 -9.39 1.49 24.66
N ALA A 98 -8.15 1.93 24.91
CA ALA A 98 -7.63 2.05 26.27
C ALA A 98 -8.45 3.03 27.13
N GLY A 99 -8.88 4.16 26.55
CA GLY A 99 -9.75 5.12 27.20
C GLY A 99 -11.15 4.57 27.49
N GLU A 100 -11.73 3.82 26.54
CA GLU A 100 -13.03 3.16 26.71
C GLU A 100 -12.99 2.07 27.78
N ALA A 101 -11.93 1.25 27.82
CA ALA A 101 -11.73 0.26 28.87
C ALA A 101 -11.67 0.92 30.26
N ALA A 102 -10.97 2.05 30.39
CA ALA A 102 -10.90 2.80 31.64
C ALA A 102 -12.25 3.42 32.04
N ALA A 103 -13.03 3.93 31.09
CA ALA A 103 -14.33 4.55 31.35
C ALA A 103 -15.43 3.54 31.70
N THR A 104 -15.29 2.28 31.27
CA THR A 104 -16.34 1.25 31.37
C THR A 104 -15.94 0.05 32.24
N ASP A 105 -14.74 0.04 32.81
CA ASP A 105 -14.10 -1.11 33.50
C ASP A 105 -14.06 -2.39 32.62
N ASN A 106 -13.98 -2.22 31.29
CA ASN A 106 -13.93 -3.30 30.30
C ASN A 106 -12.50 -3.82 30.04
N TYR A 107 -11.78 -4.15 31.10
CA TYR A 107 -10.44 -4.73 31.02
C TYR A 107 -10.47 -6.23 30.69
N GLU A 108 -9.35 -6.77 30.20
CA GLU A 108 -9.12 -8.19 29.86
C GLU A 108 -10.01 -8.76 28.75
N ASN A 109 -10.91 -7.96 28.19
CA ASN A 109 -11.75 -8.34 27.06
C ASN A 109 -11.11 -7.88 25.74
N PRO A 110 -10.92 -8.77 24.75
CA PRO A 110 -10.43 -8.39 23.43
C PRO A 110 -11.44 -7.50 22.70
N VAL A 111 -10.97 -6.37 22.18
CA VAL A 111 -11.74 -5.42 21.39
C VAL A 111 -11.15 -5.32 19.98
N GLN A 112 -11.98 -5.57 18.96
CA GLN A 112 -11.61 -5.40 17.56
C GLN A 112 -11.66 -3.92 17.16
N PHE A 113 -10.82 -3.51 16.22
CA PHE A 113 -10.91 -2.21 15.57
C PHE A 113 -10.66 -2.28 14.07
N GLN A 114 -11.20 -1.28 13.37
CA GLN A 114 -10.89 -0.93 12.01
C GLN A 114 -10.68 0.58 11.97
N SER A 115 -9.49 1.05 11.60
CA SER A 115 -9.27 2.48 11.42
C SER A 115 -9.96 2.94 10.12
N PRO A 116 -10.40 4.20 10.04
CA PRO A 116 -10.66 4.80 8.74
C PRO A 116 -9.39 4.75 7.87
N TRP A 117 -9.57 4.84 6.56
CA TRP A 117 -8.47 5.08 5.63
C TRP A 117 -7.86 6.46 5.89
N LEU A 118 -6.54 6.58 5.74
CA LEU A 118 -5.80 7.81 5.96
C LEU A 118 -6.38 8.94 5.08
N PRO A 119 -6.92 10.03 5.66
CA PRO A 119 -7.53 11.07 4.86
C PRO A 119 -6.53 11.71 3.88
N GLY A 120 -6.83 11.64 2.58
CA GLY A 120 -5.97 12.15 1.52
C GLY A 120 -4.81 11.24 1.12
N GLY A 121 -4.78 10.01 1.63
CA GLY A 121 -3.74 9.02 1.32
C GLY A 121 -2.34 9.41 1.82
N PHE A 122 -1.36 8.63 1.39
CA PHE A 122 0.05 8.83 1.66
C PHE A 122 0.82 8.96 0.33
N TYR A 123 1.51 10.09 0.14
CA TYR A 123 2.31 10.32 -1.07
C TYR A 123 3.76 9.85 -0.90
N ILE A 124 4.13 8.81 -1.63
CA ILE A 124 5.49 8.29 -1.72
C ILE A 124 6.27 9.16 -2.70
N SER A 125 6.91 10.23 -2.21
CA SER A 125 7.75 11.06 -3.09
C SER A 125 8.99 10.30 -3.62
N PRO A 126 9.60 10.72 -4.74
CA PRO A 126 10.84 10.13 -5.24
C PRO A 126 12.01 10.14 -4.22
N ALA A 127 11.99 11.08 -3.27
CA ALA A 127 12.99 11.17 -2.22
C ALA A 127 12.78 10.14 -1.09
N LEU A 128 11.57 9.60 -0.96
CA LEU A 128 11.26 8.52 -0.02
C LEU A 128 11.60 7.16 -0.64
N SER A 129 11.17 6.92 -1.88
CA SER A 129 11.59 5.79 -2.68
C SER A 129 11.28 6.05 -4.14
N GLN A 130 12.30 6.03 -4.99
CA GLN A 130 12.11 6.21 -6.43
C GLN A 130 11.37 5.01 -7.05
N ASP A 131 11.62 3.80 -6.56
CA ASP A 131 10.98 2.59 -7.08
C ASP A 131 9.47 2.58 -6.75
N TRP A 132 9.12 2.73 -5.47
CA TRP A 132 7.73 2.77 -5.04
C TRP A 132 6.97 4.01 -5.54
N TYR A 133 7.67 5.13 -5.75
CA TYR A 133 7.08 6.31 -6.40
C TYR A 133 6.61 5.98 -7.83
N TYR A 134 7.44 5.31 -8.64
CA TYR A 134 7.05 4.95 -10.00
C TYR A 134 6.09 3.75 -10.07
N ALA A 135 6.02 2.95 -9.00
CA ALA A 135 5.10 1.82 -8.91
C ALA A 135 3.67 2.23 -8.52
N MET A 136 3.51 3.16 -7.58
CA MET A 136 2.21 3.49 -6.97
C MET A 136 2.02 5.01 -6.76
N GLY A 137 3.08 5.73 -6.37
CA GLY A 137 2.99 7.18 -6.18
C GLY A 137 2.22 7.57 -4.93
N ALA A 138 0.90 7.57 -4.96
CA ALA A 138 0.06 7.83 -3.77
C ALA A 138 -0.67 6.54 -3.37
N ILE A 139 -0.73 6.24 -2.08
CA ILE A 139 -1.38 5.02 -1.57
C ILE A 139 -2.41 5.35 -0.49
N GLU A 140 -3.45 4.55 -0.40
CA GLU A 140 -4.40 4.56 0.71
C GLU A 140 -3.90 3.62 1.81
N LEU A 141 -3.98 4.06 3.07
CA LEU A 141 -3.54 3.28 4.24
C LEU A 141 -4.67 3.10 5.25
N SER A 142 -4.85 1.89 5.77
CA SER A 142 -5.73 1.58 6.91
C SER A 142 -5.09 0.54 7.83
N THR A 143 -5.59 0.42 9.05
CA THR A 143 -5.16 -0.59 10.02
C THR A 143 -6.34 -1.27 10.67
N THR A 144 -6.21 -2.56 10.93
CA THR A 144 -7.21 -3.35 11.66
C THR A 144 -6.51 -4.17 12.72
N GLY A 145 -7.21 -4.51 13.80
CA GLY A 145 -6.60 -5.31 14.84
C GLY A 145 -7.52 -5.71 15.97
N VAL A 146 -6.92 -6.36 16.95
CA VAL A 146 -7.53 -6.76 18.21
C VAL A 146 -6.63 -6.28 19.33
N VAL A 147 -7.20 -5.57 20.31
CA VAL A 147 -6.50 -5.05 21.47
C VAL A 147 -7.14 -5.61 22.73
N THR A 148 -6.34 -6.14 23.64
CA THR A 148 -6.76 -6.45 25.01
C THR A 148 -6.08 -5.46 25.93
N VAL A 149 -6.89 -4.71 26.71
CA VAL A 149 -6.38 -3.76 27.70
C VAL A 149 -6.32 -4.45 29.05
N HIS A 150 -5.14 -4.49 29.65
CA HIS A 150 -4.92 -5.10 30.94
C HIS A 150 -5.18 -4.10 32.06
N LYS A 151 -5.80 -4.56 33.14
CA LYS A 151 -6.11 -3.70 34.29
C LYS A 151 -4.81 -3.14 34.89
N PRO A 152 -4.62 -1.81 34.93
CA PRO A 152 -3.41 -1.24 35.50
C PRO A 152 -3.37 -1.45 37.02
N ALA A 153 -2.17 -1.52 37.58
CA ALA A 153 -1.99 -1.30 39.02
C ALA A 153 -2.31 0.18 39.36
N ASP A 154 -2.70 0.46 40.60
CA ASP A 154 -3.10 1.80 41.03
C ASP A 154 -2.06 2.87 40.62
N GLY A 155 -2.50 3.84 39.81
CA GLY A 155 -1.67 4.96 39.34
C GLY A 155 -0.71 4.64 38.18
N ALA A 156 -0.72 3.43 37.63
CA ALA A 156 0.10 3.06 36.47
C ALA A 156 -0.63 3.29 35.14
N ASP A 157 0.14 3.50 34.06
CA ASP A 157 -0.41 3.50 32.70
C ASP A 157 -0.98 2.11 32.35
N PRO A 158 -2.09 2.05 31.57
CA PRO A 158 -2.64 0.79 31.10
C PRO A 158 -1.64 0.06 30.19
N ARG A 159 -1.59 -1.26 30.33
CA ARG A 159 -0.85 -2.14 29.43
C ARG A 159 -1.79 -2.80 28.45
N ILE A 160 -1.28 -3.12 27.26
CA ILE A 160 -2.05 -3.80 26.23
C ILE A 160 -1.30 -5.00 25.67
N THR A 161 -2.07 -5.94 25.13
CA THR A 161 -1.65 -6.86 24.08
C THR A 161 -2.43 -6.52 22.82
N ALA A 162 -1.75 -6.23 21.71
CA ALA A 162 -2.36 -5.92 20.43
C ALA A 162 -1.80 -6.79 19.32
N GLU A 163 -2.69 -7.25 18.44
CA GLU A 163 -2.36 -7.86 17.15
C GLU A 163 -3.06 -7.06 16.05
N TYR A 164 -2.33 -6.60 15.05
CA TYR A 164 -2.88 -5.72 14.02
C TYR A 164 -2.21 -5.93 12.66
N LYS A 165 -2.89 -5.51 11.59
CA LYS A 165 -2.40 -5.52 10.21
C LYS A 165 -2.49 -4.11 9.64
N VAL A 166 -1.62 -3.82 8.67
CA VAL A 166 -1.68 -2.64 7.81
C VAL A 166 -2.25 -3.06 6.47
N HIS A 167 -3.14 -2.26 5.91
CA HIS A 167 -3.76 -2.46 4.60
C HIS A 167 -3.36 -1.33 3.68
N VAL A 168 -3.06 -1.69 2.43
CA VAL A 168 -2.72 -0.76 1.35
C VAL A 168 -3.72 -0.97 0.23
N HIS A 169 -4.26 0.14 -0.29
CA HIS A 169 -5.03 0.16 -1.52
C HIS A 169 -4.47 1.25 -2.45
N ASP A 170 -4.47 0.99 -3.75
CA ASP A 170 -4.24 2.00 -4.79
C ASP A 170 -4.82 1.50 -6.14
N ARG A 171 -4.97 2.38 -7.12
CA ARG A 171 -5.31 2.03 -8.49
C ARG A 171 -4.21 2.47 -9.45
N TYR A 172 -3.66 1.50 -10.18
CA TYR A 172 -2.70 1.79 -11.24
C TYR A 172 -3.43 2.31 -12.48
N ASN A 173 -3.57 3.63 -12.57
CA ASN A 173 -4.21 4.35 -13.67
C ASN A 173 -3.28 5.43 -14.25
N TRP A 174 -3.63 5.91 -15.44
CA TRP A 174 -2.87 6.95 -16.16
C TRP A 174 -3.83 8.01 -16.71
N ASP A 175 -4.54 8.71 -15.82
CA ASP A 175 -5.60 9.67 -16.14
C ASP A 175 -5.16 11.15 -16.04
N GLY A 176 -3.89 11.37 -15.70
CA GLY A 176 -3.34 12.70 -15.44
C GLY A 176 -2.84 13.45 -16.68
N SER A 177 -2.24 14.60 -16.40
CA SER A 177 -1.55 15.45 -17.38
C SER A 177 -0.02 15.43 -17.20
N LYS A 178 0.50 14.53 -16.37
CA LYS A 178 1.93 14.48 -16.06
C LYS A 178 2.71 13.86 -17.22
N SER A 179 4.00 14.10 -17.18
CA SER A 179 4.97 13.53 -18.09
C SER A 179 6.27 13.24 -17.36
N THR A 180 6.85 12.10 -17.61
CA THR A 180 8.14 11.68 -17.05
C THR A 180 9.12 11.38 -18.18
N GLU A 181 10.38 11.76 -18.00
CA GLU A 181 11.46 11.33 -18.89
C GLU A 181 11.98 9.96 -18.45
N ILE A 182 11.80 8.95 -19.32
CA ILE A 182 12.34 7.61 -19.10
C ILE A 182 13.34 7.32 -20.22
N ALA A 183 14.62 7.30 -19.87
CA ALA A 183 15.72 7.01 -20.80
C ALA A 183 15.73 7.91 -22.07
N GLY A 184 15.41 9.20 -21.91
CA GLY A 184 15.38 10.18 -23.01
C GLY A 184 14.11 10.14 -23.86
N ILE A 185 13.09 9.40 -23.41
CA ILE A 185 11.77 9.36 -24.01
C ILE A 185 10.80 10.04 -23.04
N THR A 186 10.14 11.10 -23.49
CA THR A 186 9.02 11.70 -22.78
C THR A 186 7.83 10.74 -22.82
N VAL A 187 7.42 10.27 -21.65
CA VAL A 187 6.25 9.42 -21.46
C VAL A 187 5.20 10.23 -20.73
N THR A 188 4.07 10.44 -21.38
CA THR A 188 2.95 11.18 -20.79
C THR A 188 1.90 10.22 -20.27
N ASP A 189 1.19 10.63 -19.23
CA ASP A 189 0.07 9.85 -18.67
C ASP A 189 -0.94 9.53 -19.78
N ARG A 190 -1.31 10.54 -20.57
CA ARG A 190 -2.20 10.36 -21.72
C ARG A 190 -1.75 9.28 -22.71
N ARG A 191 -0.43 9.14 -22.95
CA ARG A 191 0.08 8.14 -23.89
C ARG A 191 0.09 6.74 -23.28
N MET A 192 0.36 6.63 -21.98
CA MET A 192 0.19 5.39 -21.24
C MET A 192 -1.28 4.99 -21.20
N GLY A 193 -2.17 5.88 -20.77
CA GLY A 193 -3.61 5.65 -20.73
C GLY A 193 -4.22 5.32 -22.10
N ALA A 194 -3.66 5.82 -23.21
CA ALA A 194 -4.10 5.42 -24.55
C ALA A 194 -3.92 3.91 -24.82
N LEU A 195 -2.90 3.26 -24.22
CA LEU A 195 -2.76 1.80 -24.28
C LEU A 195 -3.96 1.10 -23.64
N HIS A 196 -4.52 1.67 -22.56
CA HIS A 196 -5.75 1.18 -21.93
C HIS A 196 -6.96 1.26 -22.86
N THR A 197 -7.22 2.45 -23.41
CA THR A 197 -8.36 2.65 -24.30
C THR A 197 -8.20 1.92 -25.63
N ALA A 198 -6.97 1.68 -26.09
CA ALA A 198 -6.67 0.85 -27.25
C ALA A 198 -6.79 -0.67 -26.99
N GLY A 199 -6.92 -1.08 -25.72
CA GLY A 199 -7.01 -2.49 -25.33
C GLY A 199 -5.68 -3.23 -25.39
N LEU A 200 -4.56 -2.51 -25.32
CA LEU A 200 -3.19 -3.02 -25.37
C LEU A 200 -2.56 -3.18 -23.98
N ALA A 201 -3.12 -2.49 -22.99
CA ALA A 201 -2.74 -2.58 -21.58
C ALA A 201 -4.00 -2.39 -20.72
N ARG A 202 -3.95 -2.73 -19.43
CA ARG A 202 -5.14 -2.63 -18.57
C ARG A 202 -4.81 -2.08 -17.20
N GLU A 203 -5.46 -0.97 -16.85
CA GLU A 203 -5.46 -0.44 -15.48
C GLU A 203 -5.97 -1.51 -14.51
N PHE A 204 -5.46 -1.49 -13.30
CA PHE A 204 -5.74 -2.52 -12.30
C PHE A 204 -5.73 -1.92 -10.90
N ASP A 205 -6.41 -2.60 -9.99
CA ASP A 205 -6.40 -2.26 -8.57
C ASP A 205 -5.25 -2.98 -7.87
N MET A 206 -4.74 -2.37 -6.81
CA MET A 206 -3.71 -2.92 -5.95
C MET A 206 -4.26 -3.02 -4.55
N ASP A 207 -4.31 -4.24 -4.02
CA ASP A 207 -4.84 -4.53 -2.70
C ASP A 207 -3.90 -5.46 -1.97
N GLY A 208 -3.49 -5.06 -0.77
CA GLY A 208 -2.57 -5.86 0.04
C GLY A 208 -2.75 -5.64 1.53
N SER A 209 -2.24 -6.59 2.30
CA SER A 209 -2.13 -6.46 3.75
C SER A 209 -0.78 -6.94 4.23
N SER A 210 -0.25 -6.30 5.28
CA SER A 210 0.93 -6.81 5.98
C SER A 210 0.65 -8.16 6.65
N GLY A 211 1.71 -8.82 7.09
CA GLY A 211 1.66 -9.82 8.14
C GLY A 211 1.07 -9.26 9.45
N VAL A 212 0.76 -10.16 10.38
CA VAL A 212 0.25 -9.78 11.70
C VAL A 212 1.40 -9.22 12.54
N ARG A 213 1.22 -7.99 13.00
CA ARG A 213 2.13 -7.32 13.94
C ARG A 213 1.62 -7.49 15.36
N ARG A 214 2.53 -7.78 16.28
CA ARG A 214 2.21 -7.96 17.71
C ARG A 214 2.91 -6.92 18.56
N TYR A 215 2.18 -6.30 19.45
CA TYR A 215 2.69 -5.35 20.44
C TYR A 215 2.21 -5.72 21.84
N GLU A 216 3.12 -5.71 22.80
CA GLU A 216 2.81 -5.82 24.22
C GLU A 216 3.55 -4.72 24.96
N GLY A 217 2.83 -3.85 25.66
CA GLY A 217 3.46 -2.71 26.30
C GLY A 217 2.48 -1.71 26.91
N ALA A 218 3.02 -0.63 27.45
CA ALA A 218 2.22 0.46 28.00
C ALA A 218 1.58 1.29 26.88
N VAL A 219 0.43 1.88 27.19
CA VAL A 219 -0.20 2.96 26.41
C VAL A 219 -0.01 4.25 27.20
N PRO A 220 1.06 5.01 26.93
CA PRO A 220 1.33 6.23 27.68
C PRO A 220 0.22 7.27 27.42
N SER A 221 -0.15 7.99 28.47
CA SER A 221 -1.14 9.08 28.40
C SER A 221 -0.72 10.23 27.45
N ALA A 222 0.59 10.40 27.24
CA ALA A 222 1.16 11.32 26.26
C ALA A 222 2.43 10.73 25.61
N GLY A 223 2.67 11.03 24.34
CA GLY A 223 3.84 10.54 23.58
C GLY A 223 3.55 9.30 22.72
N PRO A 224 4.56 8.83 21.96
CA PRO A 224 4.37 7.76 20.97
C PRO A 224 4.13 6.40 21.63
N ILE A 225 3.28 5.58 20.99
CA ILE A 225 3.27 4.14 21.20
C ILE A 225 4.29 3.56 20.23
N ASN A 226 5.33 2.91 20.75
CA ASN A 226 6.41 2.35 19.92
C ASN A 226 5.96 1.01 19.31
N LEU A 227 5.01 1.10 18.40
CA LEU A 227 4.51 -0.04 17.65
C LEU A 227 5.62 -0.62 16.75
N PRO A 228 5.63 -1.94 16.53
CA PRO A 228 6.61 -2.59 15.68
C PRO A 228 6.51 -2.08 14.24
N GLY A 229 7.66 -1.98 13.58
CA GLY A 229 7.74 -1.71 12.15
C GLY A 229 7.35 -2.93 11.30
N ALA A 230 7.43 -2.77 9.98
CA ALA A 230 7.24 -3.87 9.03
C ALA A 230 8.20 -5.04 9.34
N GLN A 231 7.68 -6.27 9.29
CA GLN A 231 8.49 -7.46 9.51
C GLN A 231 9.30 -7.76 8.25
N ASP A 232 10.51 -8.29 8.46
CA ASP A 232 11.31 -8.83 7.38
C ASP A 232 10.74 -10.21 7.01
N SER A 233 10.16 -10.33 5.81
CA SER A 233 9.68 -11.61 5.28
C SER A 233 10.83 -12.53 4.84
N ARG A 234 12.09 -12.14 5.06
CA ARG A 234 13.25 -13.03 4.95
C ARG A 234 13.25 -14.01 6.13
N ASP A 235 12.40 -15.03 6.04
CA ASP A 235 12.76 -16.32 6.60
C ASP A 235 14.17 -16.65 6.08
N GLY A 236 15.12 -16.88 6.98
CA GLY A 236 16.56 -16.96 6.71
C GLY A 236 17.02 -18.14 5.83
N ASP A 237 16.22 -18.55 4.85
CA ASP A 237 16.43 -19.73 4.01
C ASP A 237 16.64 -19.36 2.54
N ARG A 238 17.36 -18.25 2.28
CA ARG A 238 17.97 -18.02 0.97
C ARG A 238 19.19 -18.93 0.83
N SER A 239 18.97 -20.22 0.63
CA SER A 239 19.91 -21.04 -0.13
C SER A 239 19.81 -20.55 -1.57
N ASP A 240 20.74 -19.72 -2.00
CA ASP A 240 20.89 -19.34 -3.40
C ASP A 240 21.34 -20.57 -4.21
N PRO A 241 20.50 -21.18 -5.06
CA PRO A 241 20.98 -22.12 -6.04
C PRO A 241 21.26 -21.29 -7.29
N THR A 242 22.50 -20.82 -7.42
CA THR A 242 23.08 -20.15 -8.59
C THR A 242 23.00 -18.61 -8.68
N ARG A 243 23.75 -17.92 -7.81
CA ARG A 243 24.75 -16.93 -8.24
C ARG A 243 25.81 -16.61 -7.18
#